data_AF-A0A4Z1CYV3-F1
#
_entry.id   AF-A0A4Z1CYV3-F1
#
_cell.length_a   1.000
_cell.length_b   1.000
_cell.length_c   1.000
_cell.angle_alpha   90.00
_cell.angle_beta   90.00
_cell.angle_gamma   90.00
#
_symmetry.space_group_name_H-M   'P 1'
#
loop_
_entity.id
_entity.type
_entity.pdbx_description
1 polymer ?
#
loop_
_entity_poly.entity_id
_entity_poly.type
_entity_poly.pdbx_seq_one_letter_code
_entity_poly.pdbx_strand_id
1 'polypeptide(L)'
;MWAYTGRKSRPVAAGARACCACGWRGRTLQWDQDELGDIGTEADTDTEPFYEDWLAHTETVEHQTVALPQALDALLEQLDTRLTTLALDAPAAALKAVDAVDRLAKDVGRLAARTVEADTPEQLEALGTALGIAPTEAGSRVTRFRLEL
;
A
#
# COMPACT_ATOMS: atom_id res chain seq x y z
N MET A 1 5.86 13.29 8.29
CA MET A 1 5.20 13.90 9.45
C MET A 1 4.12 12.98 10.01
N TRP A 2 4.53 11.97 10.78
CA TRP A 2 3.66 11.04 11.52
C TRP A 2 3.81 11.18 13.06
N ALA A 3 4.84 11.89 13.53
CA ALA A 3 5.01 12.19 14.95
C ALA A 3 3.90 13.13 15.45
N TYR A 4 3.01 12.57 16.25
CA TYR A 4 1.86 13.25 16.82
C TYR A 4 2.23 13.80 18.19
N THR A 5 2.41 15.12 18.26
CA THR A 5 3.07 15.79 19.40
C THR A 5 2.13 16.18 20.55
N GLY A 6 0.85 15.77 20.55
CA GLY A 6 -0.10 16.11 21.63
C GLY A 6 -0.39 17.61 21.88
N ARG A 7 0.14 18.53 21.04
CA ARG A 7 0.01 19.99 21.23
C ARG A 7 -1.46 20.41 21.36
N LYS A 8 -1.71 21.37 22.27
CA LYS A 8 -3.04 21.87 22.69
C LYS A 8 -3.81 20.91 23.63
N SER A 9 -3.13 20.29 24.59
CA SER A 9 -3.74 19.37 25.57
C SER A 9 -4.48 18.20 24.93
N ARG A 10 -4.00 17.76 23.77
CA ARG A 10 -4.54 16.58 23.11
C ARG A 10 -3.86 15.33 23.70
N PRO A 11 -4.55 14.18 23.75
CA PRO A 11 -3.91 12.93 24.19
C PRO A 11 -2.61 12.73 23.42
N VAL A 12 -1.56 12.23 24.08
CA VAL A 12 -0.35 11.74 23.41
C VAL A 12 -0.55 10.27 23.01
N ALA A 13 0.10 9.83 21.94
CA ALA A 13 0.03 8.41 21.58
C ALA A 13 0.88 7.61 22.57
N ALA A 14 0.31 6.54 23.12
CA ALA A 14 0.99 5.65 24.07
C ALA A 14 2.03 4.72 23.39
N GLY A 15 2.06 4.69 22.06
CA GLY A 15 2.91 3.83 21.27
C GLY A 15 2.50 3.80 19.80
N ALA A 16 3.23 3.00 19.03
CA ALA A 16 2.95 2.76 17.62
C ALA A 16 3.07 1.27 17.27
N ARG A 17 2.67 0.94 16.05
CA ARG A 17 2.83 -0.38 15.44
C ARG A 17 2.87 -0.23 13.92
N ALA A 18 3.61 -1.10 13.26
CA ALA A 18 3.52 -1.25 11.81
C ALA A 18 2.13 -1.72 11.39
N CYS A 19 1.70 -1.34 10.18
CA CYS A 19 0.46 -1.81 9.59
C CYS A 19 0.64 -2.08 8.09
N CYS A 20 -0.17 -2.99 7.55
CA CYS A 20 -0.20 -3.30 6.12
C CYS A 20 -1.62 -3.18 5.57
N ALA A 21 -1.73 -2.91 4.27
CA ALA A 21 -3.00 -2.81 3.54
C ALA A 21 -3.79 -4.15 3.54
N CYS A 22 -3.12 -5.27 3.78
CA CYS A 22 -3.77 -6.57 3.99
C CYS A 22 -4.56 -6.66 5.31
N GLY A 23 -4.44 -5.66 6.19
CA GLY A 23 -5.10 -5.63 7.50
C GLY A 23 -4.20 -6.05 8.67
N TRP A 24 -3.01 -6.58 8.40
CA TRP A 24 -2.04 -6.95 9.43
C TRP A 24 -1.62 -5.75 10.28
N ARG A 25 -1.30 -6.04 11.54
CA ARG A 25 -0.82 -5.10 12.55
C ARG A 25 0.34 -5.75 13.29
N GLY A 26 1.49 -5.11 13.25
CA GLY A 26 2.69 -5.55 13.96
C GLY A 26 2.58 -5.39 15.46
N ARG A 27 3.67 -5.71 16.16
CA ARG A 27 3.75 -5.54 17.61
C ARG A 27 3.54 -4.06 17.95
N THR A 28 2.77 -3.81 19.01
CA THR A 28 2.69 -2.47 19.59
C THR A 28 3.92 -2.23 20.45
N LEU A 29 4.75 -1.27 20.08
CA LEU A 29 5.82 -0.77 20.94
C LEU A 29 5.31 0.47 21.64
N GLN A 30 5.42 0.45 22.97
CA GLN A 30 5.04 1.59 23.79
C GLN A 30 6.09 2.68 23.66
N TRP A 31 5.65 3.92 23.70
CA TRP A 31 6.53 5.06 23.76
C TRP A 31 6.80 5.42 25.20
N ASP A 32 8.07 5.54 25.56
CA ASP A 32 8.44 6.15 26.83
C ASP A 32 8.28 7.67 26.70
N GLN A 33 7.26 8.19 27.38
CA GLN A 33 6.94 9.61 27.35
C GLN A 33 8.02 10.45 28.06
N ASP A 34 8.78 9.84 28.97
CA ASP A 34 9.85 10.52 29.69
C ASP A 34 11.09 10.69 28.78
N GLU A 35 11.31 9.78 27.82
CA GLU A 35 12.39 9.86 26.82
C GLU A 35 12.05 10.80 25.65
N LEU A 36 10.79 10.90 25.25
CA LEU A 36 10.34 11.70 24.09
C LEU A 36 10.38 13.22 24.33
N GLY A 37 10.35 13.67 25.59
CA GLY A 37 10.43 15.10 25.96
C GLY A 37 9.34 16.00 25.35
N ASP A 38 9.48 17.32 25.53
CA ASP A 38 8.51 18.35 25.08
C ASP A 38 8.59 18.64 23.56
N ILE A 39 9.60 18.07 22.88
CA ILE A 39 9.87 18.26 21.45
C ILE A 39 10.25 16.89 20.87
N GLY A 40 9.34 15.91 20.92
CA GLY A 40 9.51 14.64 20.22
C GLY A 40 9.51 14.87 18.71
N THR A 41 10.68 15.14 18.13
CA THR A 41 10.89 15.18 16.69
C THR A 41 11.01 13.76 16.13
N GLU A 42 10.59 13.56 14.88
CA GLU A 42 10.70 12.28 14.14
C GLU A 42 12.13 11.69 14.16
N ALA A 43 13.14 12.53 14.39
CA ALA A 43 14.55 12.17 14.36
C ALA A 43 15.05 11.37 15.58
N ASP A 44 14.33 11.43 16.72
CA ASP A 44 14.83 10.87 17.99
C ASP A 44 14.11 9.56 18.39
N THR A 45 13.08 9.15 17.64
CA THR A 45 12.36 7.90 17.90
C THR A 45 12.98 6.76 17.10
N ASP A 46 13.45 5.72 17.78
CA ASP A 46 13.87 4.49 17.10
C ASP A 46 12.66 3.83 16.42
N THR A 47 12.62 3.91 15.10
CA THR A 47 11.58 3.26 14.28
C THR A 47 12.03 1.94 13.68
N GLU A 48 13.29 1.55 13.86
CA GLU A 48 13.86 0.34 13.27
C GLU A 48 13.03 -0.90 13.60
N PRO A 49 12.56 -1.12 14.85
CA PRO A 49 11.80 -2.33 15.15
C PRO A 49 10.42 -2.37 14.48
N PHE A 50 9.80 -1.22 14.17
CA PHE A 50 8.57 -1.19 13.36
C PHE A 50 8.86 -1.52 11.89
N TYR A 51 10.00 -1.04 11.40
CA TYR A 51 10.43 -1.28 10.03
C TYR A 51 10.80 -2.76 9.82
N GLU A 52 11.50 -3.39 10.77
CA GLU A 52 11.79 -4.83 10.76
C GLU A 52 10.52 -5.68 10.79
N ASP A 53 9.57 -5.36 11.70
CA ASP A 53 8.26 -6.04 11.78
C ASP A 53 7.50 -5.91 10.44
N TRP A 54 7.54 -4.71 9.84
CA TRP A 54 6.90 -4.44 8.56
C TRP A 54 7.58 -5.20 7.41
N LEU A 55 8.91 -5.18 7.33
CA LEU A 55 9.70 -5.85 6.30
C LEU A 55 9.47 -7.36 6.30
N ALA A 56 9.55 -7.99 7.48
CA ALA A 56 9.31 -9.42 7.62
C ALA A 56 7.88 -9.79 7.19
N HIS A 57 6.91 -8.90 7.48
CA HIS A 57 5.55 -9.10 7.03
C HIS A 57 5.38 -8.91 5.51
N THR A 58 6.00 -7.90 4.90
CA THR A 58 5.90 -7.69 3.45
C THR A 58 6.52 -8.83 2.65
N GLU A 59 7.65 -9.40 3.10
CA GLU A 59 8.23 -10.59 2.48
C GLU A 59 7.26 -11.80 2.56
N THR A 60 6.59 -11.97 3.70
CA THR A 60 5.55 -13.00 3.85
C THR A 60 4.39 -12.78 2.88
N VAL A 61 3.92 -11.53 2.73
CA VAL A 61 2.84 -11.18 1.79
C VAL A 61 3.28 -11.46 0.36
N GLU A 62 4.46 -10.99 -0.06
CA GLU A 62 4.98 -11.20 -1.42
C GLU A 62 5.00 -12.69 -1.79
N HIS A 63 5.45 -13.56 -0.87
CA HIS A 63 5.44 -15.01 -1.08
C HIS A 63 4.04 -15.64 -1.18
N GLN A 64 3.01 -15.01 -0.61
CA GLN A 64 1.63 -15.50 -0.63
C GLN A 64 0.81 -14.95 -1.81
N THR A 65 1.26 -13.84 -2.40
CA THR A 65 0.57 -13.22 -3.55
C THR A 65 0.84 -13.94 -4.86
N VAL A 66 -0.04 -13.70 -5.84
CA VAL A 66 0.16 -14.16 -7.20
C VAL A 66 1.32 -13.39 -7.82
N ALA A 67 2.41 -14.09 -8.12
CA ALA A 67 3.54 -13.53 -8.84
C ALA A 67 3.13 -13.15 -10.27
N LEU A 68 3.54 -11.95 -10.70
CA LEU A 68 3.43 -11.58 -12.11
C LEU A 68 4.44 -12.36 -12.95
N PRO A 69 4.15 -12.62 -14.24
CA PRO A 69 5.16 -13.13 -15.16
C PRO A 69 6.37 -12.18 -15.17
N GLN A 70 7.58 -12.71 -15.05
CA GLN A 70 8.82 -11.93 -14.93
C GLN A 70 8.97 -10.83 -16.00
N ALA A 71 8.57 -11.11 -17.24
CA ALA A 71 8.63 -10.14 -18.32
C ALA A 71 7.69 -8.94 -18.13
N LEU A 72 6.53 -9.15 -17.48
CA LEU A 72 5.59 -8.09 -17.16
C LEU A 72 6.10 -7.25 -15.98
N ASP A 73 6.66 -7.91 -14.96
CA ASP A 73 7.24 -7.26 -13.79
C ASP A 73 8.39 -6.30 -14.19
N ALA A 74 9.34 -6.81 -14.97
CA ALA A 74 10.44 -6.00 -15.52
C ALA A 74 9.96 -4.85 -16.43
N LEU A 75 8.81 -4.99 -17.08
CA LEU A 75 8.22 -3.91 -17.90
C LEU A 75 7.64 -2.81 -17.01
N LEU A 76 7.01 -3.17 -15.90
CA LEU A 76 6.47 -2.22 -14.92
C LEU A 76 7.60 -1.42 -14.25
N GLU A 77 8.69 -2.08 -13.87
CA GLU A 77 9.89 -1.40 -13.32
C GLU A 77 10.51 -0.40 -14.33
N GLN A 78 10.60 -0.79 -15.60
CA GLN A 78 11.09 0.10 -16.65
C GLN A 78 10.15 1.28 -16.89
N LEU A 79 8.84 1.05 -16.84
CA LEU A 79 7.83 2.09 -16.98
C LEU A 79 7.95 3.10 -15.84
N ASP A 80 8.07 2.63 -14.59
CA ASP A 80 8.26 3.48 -13.41
C ASP A 80 9.49 4.38 -13.54
N THR A 81 10.65 3.79 -13.88
CA THR A 81 11.90 4.55 -14.08
C THR A 81 11.73 5.65 -15.13
N ARG A 82 11.07 5.33 -16.26
CA ARG A 82 10.85 6.28 -17.36
C ARG A 82 9.86 7.37 -16.99
N LEU A 83 8.76 7.04 -16.31
CA LEU A 83 7.75 8.01 -15.88
C LEU A 83 8.32 8.95 -14.81
N THR A 84 9.11 8.43 -13.88
CA THR A 84 9.80 9.22 -12.87
C THR A 84 10.78 10.21 -13.51
N THR A 85 11.59 9.75 -14.47
CA THR A 85 12.49 10.63 -15.23
C THR A 85 11.71 11.68 -16.02
N LEU A 86 10.65 11.27 -16.73
CA LEU A 86 9.80 12.16 -17.51
C LEU A 86 9.08 13.21 -16.63
N ALA A 87 8.72 12.86 -15.40
CA ALA A 87 8.09 13.79 -14.46
C ALA A 87 9.04 14.92 -14.05
N LEU A 88 10.35 14.64 -13.98
CA LEU A 88 11.38 15.65 -13.71
C LEU A 88 11.66 16.52 -14.94
N ASP A 89 11.79 15.89 -16.12
CA ASP A 89 12.21 16.58 -17.34
C ASP A 89 11.06 17.33 -18.05
N ALA A 90 9.85 16.75 -18.04
CA ALA A 90 8.68 17.26 -18.74
C ALA A 90 7.36 16.90 -18.01
N PRO A 91 7.01 17.61 -16.92
CA PRO A 91 5.87 17.27 -16.05
C PRO A 91 4.53 17.12 -16.79
N ALA A 92 4.23 17.99 -17.75
CA ALA A 92 2.99 17.91 -18.53
C ALA A 92 2.94 16.66 -19.43
N ALA A 93 4.08 16.22 -19.96
CA ALA A 93 4.17 14.99 -20.74
C ALA A 93 4.03 13.75 -19.84
N ALA A 94 4.59 13.79 -18.62
CA ALA A 94 4.40 12.74 -17.63
C ALA A 94 2.92 12.57 -17.24
N LEU A 95 2.21 13.68 -16.95
CA LEU A 95 0.77 13.63 -16.66
C LEU A 95 -0.03 13.03 -17.83
N LYS A 96 0.32 13.38 -19.07
CA LYS A 96 -0.30 12.78 -20.27
C LYS A 96 -0.01 11.28 -20.40
N ALA A 97 1.20 10.84 -20.05
CA ALA A 97 1.55 9.43 -20.05
C ALA A 97 0.81 8.66 -18.96
N VAL A 98 0.70 9.23 -17.75
CA VAL A 98 -0.07 8.65 -16.63
C VAL A 98 -1.54 8.48 -17.02
N ASP A 99 -2.18 9.49 -17.65
CA ASP A 99 -3.55 9.35 -18.15
C ASP A 99 -3.72 8.18 -19.14
N ALA A 100 -2.71 7.94 -19.99
CA ALA A 100 -2.73 6.81 -20.92
C ALA A 100 -2.60 5.46 -20.19
N VAL A 101 -1.75 5.38 -19.17
CA VAL A 101 -1.62 4.19 -18.31
C VAL A 101 -2.90 3.94 -17.53
N ASP A 102 -3.53 4.98 -16.97
CA ASP A 102 -4.79 4.88 -16.24
C ASP A 102 -5.92 4.35 -17.12
N ARG A 103 -6.02 4.84 -18.36
CA ARG A 103 -6.99 4.31 -19.34
C ARG A 103 -6.76 2.83 -19.63
N LEU A 104 -5.51 2.44 -19.89
CA LEU A 104 -5.17 1.03 -20.11
C LEU A 104 -5.49 0.16 -18.87
N ALA A 105 -5.14 0.63 -17.68
CA ALA A 105 -5.40 -0.06 -16.43
C ALA A 105 -6.90 -0.25 -16.18
N LYS A 106 -7.72 0.75 -16.50
CA LYS A 106 -9.19 0.64 -16.44
C LYS A 106 -9.73 -0.38 -17.42
N ASP A 107 -9.28 -0.36 -18.67
CA ASP A 107 -9.74 -1.28 -19.71
C ASP A 107 -9.40 -2.74 -19.36
N VAL A 108 -8.15 -3.01 -18.97
CA VAL A 108 -7.71 -4.35 -18.56
C VAL A 108 -8.36 -4.77 -17.24
N GLY A 109 -8.46 -3.86 -16.27
CA GLY A 109 -9.12 -4.09 -14.99
C GLY A 109 -10.57 -4.49 -15.14
N ARG A 110 -11.32 -3.84 -16.05
CA ARG A 110 -12.69 -4.22 -16.41
C ARG A 110 -12.78 -5.65 -16.95
N LEU A 111 -11.87 -6.01 -17.86
CA LEU A 111 -11.83 -7.35 -18.43
C LEU A 111 -11.58 -8.41 -17.34
N ALA A 112 -10.56 -8.20 -16.51
CA ALA A 112 -10.23 -9.09 -15.40
C ALA A 112 -11.38 -9.19 -14.37
N ALA A 113 -11.99 -8.07 -13.99
CA ALA A 113 -13.06 -8.06 -12.99
C ALA A 113 -14.33 -8.79 -13.47
N ARG A 114 -14.58 -8.87 -14.78
CA ARG A 114 -15.67 -9.68 -15.36
C ARG A 114 -15.43 -11.18 -15.24
N THR A 115 -14.16 -11.62 -15.23
CA THR A 115 -13.79 -13.03 -15.15
C THR A 115 -13.57 -13.53 -13.73
N VAL A 116 -13.42 -12.62 -12.76
CA VAL A 116 -13.28 -12.98 -11.34
C VAL A 116 -14.63 -13.38 -10.76
N GLU A 117 -14.74 -14.59 -10.24
CA GLU A 117 -15.87 -15.05 -9.41
C GLU A 117 -15.51 -14.79 -7.95
N ALA A 118 -16.13 -13.77 -7.34
CA ALA A 118 -15.85 -13.34 -5.96
C ALA A 118 -17.13 -12.91 -5.25
N ASP A 119 -18.13 -13.79 -5.26
CA ASP A 119 -19.46 -13.53 -4.72
C ASP A 119 -19.66 -14.16 -3.32
N THR A 120 -18.76 -15.04 -2.88
CA THR A 120 -18.76 -15.61 -1.52
C THR A 120 -17.64 -15.03 -0.65
N PRO A 121 -17.78 -15.06 0.69
CA PRO A 121 -16.72 -14.65 1.61
C PRO A 121 -15.39 -15.39 1.38
N GLU A 122 -15.44 -16.69 1.10
CA GLU A 122 -14.26 -17.53 0.88
C GLU A 122 -13.53 -17.15 -0.41
N GLN A 123 -14.28 -16.83 -1.48
CA GLN A 123 -13.69 -16.38 -2.75
C GLN A 123 -13.04 -15.00 -2.60
N LEU A 124 -13.65 -14.09 -1.84
CA LEU A 124 -13.07 -12.78 -1.51
C LEU A 124 -11.81 -12.91 -0.65
N GLU A 125 -11.77 -13.88 0.26
CA GLU A 125 -10.58 -14.16 1.07
C GLU A 125 -9.42 -14.71 0.22
N ALA A 126 -9.71 -15.66 -0.67
CA ALA A 126 -8.73 -16.17 -1.62
C ALA A 126 -8.20 -15.08 -2.55
N LEU A 127 -9.09 -14.22 -3.07
CA LEU A 127 -8.70 -13.08 -3.91
C LEU A 127 -7.88 -12.05 -3.14
N GLY A 128 -8.26 -11.74 -1.90
CA GLY A 128 -7.50 -10.84 -1.03
C GLY A 128 -6.09 -11.36 -0.79
N THR A 129 -5.95 -12.65 -0.50
CA THR A 129 -4.65 -13.32 -0.33
C THR A 129 -3.81 -13.25 -1.61
N ALA A 130 -4.41 -13.60 -2.75
CA ALA A 130 -3.75 -13.55 -4.05
C ALA A 130 -3.25 -12.14 -4.43
N LEU A 131 -3.94 -11.10 -3.98
CA LEU A 131 -3.62 -9.69 -4.27
C LEU A 131 -2.85 -8.98 -3.14
N GLY A 132 -2.63 -9.63 -1.99
CA GLY A 132 -1.93 -9.04 -0.85
C GLY A 132 -2.71 -7.93 -0.13
N ILE A 133 -4.04 -7.95 -0.23
CA ILE A 133 -4.95 -6.93 0.32
C ILE A 133 -6.08 -7.56 1.13
N ALA A 134 -6.77 -6.76 1.94
CA ALA A 134 -7.90 -7.24 2.72
C ALA A 134 -9.03 -7.76 1.79
N PRO A 135 -9.81 -8.78 2.20
CA PRO A 135 -10.91 -9.32 1.38
C PRO A 135 -11.97 -8.28 0.99
N THR A 136 -12.25 -7.33 1.89
CA THR A 136 -13.17 -6.21 1.64
C THR A 136 -12.63 -5.24 0.60
N GLU A 137 -11.32 -5.00 0.59
CA GLU A 137 -10.65 -4.17 -0.42
C GLU A 137 -10.62 -4.89 -1.78
N ALA A 138 -10.38 -6.20 -1.79
CA ALA A 138 -10.46 -7.01 -3.00
C ALA A 138 -11.86 -6.94 -3.64
N GLY A 139 -12.92 -7.11 -2.84
CA GLY A 139 -14.30 -6.95 -3.31
C GLY A 139 -14.61 -5.55 -3.82
N SER A 140 -14.11 -4.52 -3.14
CA SER A 140 -14.26 -3.12 -3.55
C SER A 140 -13.55 -2.86 -4.89
N ARG A 141 -12.35 -3.39 -5.09
CA ARG A 141 -11.57 -3.26 -6.33
C ARG A 141 -12.25 -3.96 -7.51
N VAL A 142 -12.77 -5.17 -7.33
CA VAL A 142 -13.56 -5.88 -8.36
C VAL A 142 -14.81 -5.09 -8.71
N THR A 143 -15.55 -4.62 -7.71
CA THR A 143 -16.77 -3.84 -7.90
C THR A 143 -16.49 -2.54 -8.65
N ARG A 144 -15.43 -1.83 -8.26
CA ARG A 144 -14.98 -0.60 -8.92
C ARG A 144 -14.74 -0.82 -10.40
N PHE A 145 -13.95 -1.83 -10.77
CA PHE A 145 -13.67 -2.14 -12.17
C PHE A 145 -14.89 -2.67 -12.94
N ARG A 146 -15.91 -3.24 -12.27
CA ARG A 146 -17.17 -3.61 -12.91
C ARG A 146 -18.08 -2.40 -13.20
N LEU A 147 -18.02 -1.37 -12.35
CA LEU A 147 -18.99 -0.26 -12.35
C LEU A 147 -18.48 1.03 -13.00
N GLU A 148 -17.17 1.28 -13.05
CA GLU A 148 -16.65 2.42 -13.82
C GLU A 148 -17.04 2.23 -15.30
N LEU A 149 -17.88 3.13 -15.82
CA LEU A 149 -18.29 3.24 -17.23
C LEU A 149 -17.30 4.10 -18.01
#